data_AF-A0A955AQC5-F1
#
_entry.id   AF-A0A955AQC5-F1
#
_cell.length_a   1.000
_cell.length_b   1.000
_cell.length_c   1.000
_cell.angle_alpha   90.00
_cell.angle_beta   90.00
_cell.angle_gamma   90.00
#
_symmetry.space_group_name_H-M   'P 1'
#
loop_
_entity.id
_entity.type
_entity.pdbx_description
1 polymer ?
#
loop_
_entity_poly.entity_id
_entity_poly.type
_entity_poly.pdbx_seq_one_letter_code
_entity_poly.pdbx_strand_id
1 'polypeptide(L)'
;MNIQPTLEVRWFFDELPFAIERLFGGIIAQERIDWYALPCHEGCGIKLREGRLETKLRQQSEGEFSLGSVVGAMESWFKWSVPMPSDNMPTTSLLKGTGWVPVHKRRWIRRYAVTSEGHMEVMNRVASGCAFELTQLEVYGQTFYTVGYEAVGREDALRQYLDLVANEIHAKYEFASGQLPLENSYGYPFWLNRFT
;
A
#
# COMPACT_ATOMS: atom_id res chain seq x y z
N MET A 1 -2.25 15.22 15.53
CA MET A 1 -1.71 13.91 15.07
C MET A 1 -2.91 13.03 14.75
N ASN A 2 -2.96 12.40 13.57
CA ASN A 2 -4.04 11.48 13.23
C ASN A 2 -3.51 10.03 13.29
N ILE A 3 -4.21 9.16 14.01
CA ILE A 3 -3.93 7.73 14.09
C ILE A 3 -5.04 7.03 13.32
N GLN A 4 -4.68 6.23 12.32
CA GLN A 4 -5.65 5.54 11.48
C GLN A 4 -5.33 4.04 11.49
N PRO A 5 -6.28 3.17 11.92
CA PRO A 5 -6.13 1.74 11.73
C PRO A 5 -6.35 1.41 10.25
N THR A 6 -5.52 0.51 9.71
CA THR A 6 -5.62 0.01 8.35
C THR A 6 -5.46 -1.51 8.33
N LEU A 7 -6.08 -2.15 7.34
CA LEU A 7 -5.92 -3.57 7.07
C LEU A 7 -5.44 -3.71 5.63
N GLU A 8 -4.34 -4.43 5.44
CA GLU A 8 -3.66 -4.51 4.15
C GLU A 8 -3.37 -5.95 3.76
N VAL A 9 -3.52 -6.24 2.47
CA VAL A 9 -2.88 -7.39 1.81
C VAL A 9 -2.12 -6.83 0.60
N ARG A 10 -0.85 -7.21 0.46
CA ARG A 10 0.01 -6.63 -0.56
C ARG A 10 0.99 -7.64 -1.10
N TRP A 11 1.06 -7.70 -2.42
CA TRP A 11 1.98 -8.51 -3.19
C TRP A 11 3.07 -7.65 -3.81
N PHE A 12 4.28 -8.21 -3.92
CA PHE A 12 5.47 -7.58 -4.50
C PHE A 12 6.02 -8.43 -5.63
N PHE A 13 6.48 -7.78 -6.69
CA PHE A 13 6.99 -8.45 -7.88
C PHE A 13 8.18 -7.70 -8.47
N ASP A 14 9.12 -8.44 -9.05
CA ASP A 14 10.20 -7.86 -9.86
C ASP A 14 9.68 -7.52 -11.27
N GLU A 15 8.73 -8.32 -11.78
CA GLU A 15 8.01 -8.07 -13.04
C GLU A 15 6.50 -8.08 -12.80
N LEU A 16 5.78 -7.13 -13.39
CA LEU A 16 4.33 -7.03 -13.21
C LEU A 16 3.62 -8.26 -13.82
N PRO A 17 2.77 -8.98 -13.07
CA PRO A 17 1.99 -10.07 -13.64
C PRO A 17 1.11 -9.55 -14.79
N PHE A 18 1.12 -10.30 -15.90
CA PHE A 18 0.35 -9.97 -17.09
C PHE A 18 -1.13 -9.74 -16.74
N ALA A 19 -1.77 -8.78 -17.40
CA ALA A 19 -3.16 -8.34 -17.22
C ALA A 19 -3.48 -7.46 -16.00
N ILE A 20 -2.65 -7.38 -14.95
CA ILE A 20 -2.96 -6.50 -13.80
C ILE A 20 -2.99 -5.02 -14.21
N GLU A 21 -2.10 -4.59 -15.10
CA GLU A 21 -2.09 -3.20 -15.60
C GLU A 21 -3.43 -2.80 -16.24
N ARG A 22 -4.08 -3.73 -16.94
CA ARG A 22 -5.36 -3.48 -17.64
C ARG A 22 -6.48 -3.13 -16.68
N LEU A 23 -6.42 -3.62 -15.44
CA LEU A 23 -7.36 -3.29 -14.36
C LEU A 23 -7.36 -1.79 -14.03
N PHE A 24 -6.27 -1.09 -14.34
CA PHE A 24 -6.09 0.33 -14.07
C PHE A 24 -6.20 1.21 -15.33
N GLY A 25 -6.72 0.66 -16.44
CA GLY A 25 -7.01 1.43 -17.64
C GLY A 25 -7.87 2.67 -17.34
N GLY A 26 -7.45 3.83 -17.84
CA GLY A 26 -8.11 5.12 -17.63
C GLY A 26 -7.81 5.81 -16.29
N ILE A 27 -7.09 5.15 -15.37
CA ILE A 27 -6.65 5.76 -14.11
C ILE A 27 -5.35 6.54 -14.34
N ILE A 28 -5.32 7.80 -13.91
CA ILE A 28 -4.12 8.63 -13.97
C ILE A 28 -3.18 8.27 -12.82
N ALA A 29 -1.92 7.97 -13.16
CA ALA A 29 -0.90 7.66 -12.17
C ALA A 29 -0.54 8.87 -11.31
N GLN A 30 -0.32 8.63 -10.02
CA GLN A 30 0.25 9.59 -9.09
C GLN A 30 1.75 9.31 -8.95
N GLU A 31 2.59 10.30 -9.23
CA GLU A 31 4.04 10.19 -9.12
C GLU A 31 4.56 10.93 -7.89
N ARG A 32 5.48 10.30 -7.15
CA ARG A 32 6.15 10.92 -6.00
C ARG A 32 7.41 10.15 -5.58
N ILE A 33 8.15 10.75 -4.66
CA ILE A 33 9.27 10.11 -3.96
C ILE A 33 8.91 10.00 -2.47
N ASP A 34 8.94 8.77 -1.96
CA ASP A 34 8.87 8.49 -0.52
C ASP A 34 10.31 8.21 -0.04
N TRP A 35 10.79 8.91 1.00
CA TRP A 35 12.09 8.63 1.62
C TRP A 35 11.90 7.73 2.83
N TYR A 36 12.59 6.60 2.88
CA TYR A 36 12.46 5.62 3.95
C TYR A 36 13.68 5.60 4.86
N ALA A 37 13.44 5.56 6.18
CA ALA A 37 14.50 5.35 7.16
C ALA A 37 14.79 3.85 7.25
N LEU A 38 16.01 3.44 6.89
CA LEU A 38 16.44 2.04 6.85
C LEU A 38 17.79 1.84 7.58
N PRO A 39 18.09 0.63 8.10
CA PRO A 39 17.22 -0.54 8.18
C PRO A 39 16.03 -0.32 9.13
N CYS A 40 14.97 -1.11 8.97
CA CYS A 40 13.78 -1.02 9.82
C CYS A 40 13.30 -2.41 10.26
N HIS A 41 12.56 -2.50 11.36
CA HIS A 41 11.93 -3.75 11.75
C HIS A 41 10.79 -4.08 10.76
N GLU A 42 10.56 -5.36 10.43
CA GLU A 42 9.53 -5.74 9.43
C GLU A 42 8.10 -5.29 9.81
N GLY A 43 7.83 -5.11 11.11
CA GLY A 43 6.58 -4.56 11.64
C GLY A 43 6.59 -3.03 11.84
N CYS A 44 7.60 -2.29 11.37
CA CYS A 44 7.72 -0.85 11.56
C CYS A 44 8.30 -0.17 10.31
N GLY A 45 7.56 0.73 9.68
CA GLY A 45 8.05 1.53 8.57
C GLY A 45 7.97 3.02 8.88
N ILE A 46 9.09 3.74 8.75
CA ILE A 46 9.15 5.20 8.87
C ILE A 46 9.49 5.80 7.51
N LYS A 47 8.74 6.83 7.11
CA LYS A 47 9.00 7.54 5.87
C LYS A 47 8.66 9.02 5.91
N LEU A 48 9.36 9.79 5.08
CA LEU A 48 9.08 11.18 4.79
C LEU A 48 8.48 11.26 3.38
N ARG A 49 7.31 11.88 3.25
CA ARG A 49 6.67 12.15 1.95
C ARG A 49 5.98 13.49 1.97
N GLU A 50 6.10 14.27 0.90
CA GLU A 50 5.27 15.47 0.64
C GLU A 50 5.08 16.37 1.90
N GLY A 51 6.16 16.66 2.62
CA GLY A 51 6.12 17.50 3.84
C GLY A 51 5.54 16.82 5.08
N ARG A 52 5.49 15.48 5.13
CA ARG A 52 4.90 14.72 6.24
C ARG A 52 5.79 13.54 6.64
N LEU A 53 6.02 13.41 7.94
CA LEU A 53 6.60 12.22 8.52
C LEU A 53 5.48 11.22 8.81
N GLU A 54 5.61 10.01 8.30
CA GLU A 54 4.67 8.92 8.52
C GLU A 54 5.36 7.73 9.14
N THR A 55 4.65 7.07 10.04
CA THR A 55 5.05 5.77 10.55
C THR A 55 3.88 4.80 10.47
N LYS A 56 4.18 3.54 10.17
CA LYS A 56 3.26 2.41 10.25
C LYS A 56 3.83 1.39 11.22
N LEU A 57 3.04 0.99 12.21
CA LEU A 57 3.37 -0.11 13.13
C LEU A 57 2.37 -1.24 12.91
N ARG A 58 2.88 -2.46 12.68
CA ARG A 58 2.08 -3.66 12.53
C ARG A 58 1.49 -3.99 13.89
N GLN A 59 0.18 -4.11 13.95
CA GLN A 59 -0.53 -4.57 15.14
C GLN A 59 -0.45 -6.09 15.22
N GLN A 60 -0.88 -6.77 14.17
CA GLN A 60 -0.82 -8.23 14.09
C GLN A 60 -0.89 -8.73 12.64
N SER A 61 -0.55 -10.00 12.45
CA SER A 61 -0.97 -10.75 11.27
C SER A 61 -2.41 -11.20 11.47
N GLU A 62 -3.26 -10.99 10.46
CA GLU A 62 -4.69 -11.30 10.44
C GLU A 62 -4.99 -12.62 9.72
N GLY A 63 -3.93 -13.41 9.48
CA GLY A 63 -3.99 -14.66 8.72
C GLY A 63 -3.97 -14.45 7.21
N GLU A 64 -4.50 -15.43 6.49
CA GLU A 64 -4.50 -15.43 5.03
C GLU A 64 -5.78 -14.79 4.48
N PHE A 65 -5.59 -13.86 3.55
CA PHE A 65 -6.60 -13.48 2.57
C PHE A 65 -6.69 -14.59 1.52
N SER A 66 -7.90 -15.06 1.20
CA SER A 66 -8.12 -16.03 0.12
C SER A 66 -9.39 -15.69 -0.64
N LEU A 67 -9.28 -15.51 -1.95
CA LEU A 67 -10.40 -15.28 -2.85
C LEU A 67 -10.14 -15.93 -4.21
N GLY A 68 -10.75 -17.10 -4.42
CA GLY A 68 -10.48 -17.92 -5.61
C GLY A 68 -9.03 -18.43 -5.61
N SER A 69 -8.27 -18.08 -6.65
CA SER A 69 -6.85 -18.45 -6.81
C SER A 69 -5.87 -17.43 -6.19
N VAL A 70 -6.37 -16.32 -5.65
CA VAL A 70 -5.56 -15.27 -5.04
C VAL A 70 -5.43 -15.54 -3.55
N VAL A 71 -4.18 -15.58 -3.07
CA VAL A 71 -3.86 -15.80 -1.66
C VAL A 71 -2.81 -14.78 -1.22
N GLY A 72 -2.98 -14.18 -0.04
CA GLY A 72 -2.02 -13.21 0.48
C GLY A 72 -2.04 -13.10 2.00
N ALA A 73 -0.95 -12.57 2.56
CA ALA A 73 -0.80 -12.30 3.98
C ALA A 73 -1.52 -10.99 4.33
N MET A 74 -2.47 -11.07 5.26
CA MET A 74 -3.23 -9.92 5.72
C MET A 74 -2.62 -9.37 7.01
N GLU A 75 -2.41 -8.06 7.06
CA GLU A 75 -1.75 -7.40 8.18
C GLU A 75 -2.53 -6.16 8.60
N SER A 76 -2.77 -6.02 9.90
CA SER A 76 -3.34 -4.80 10.47
C SER A 76 -2.24 -3.85 10.95
N TRP A 77 -2.47 -2.56 10.75
CA TRP A 77 -1.49 -1.50 10.99
C TRP A 77 -2.12 -0.30 11.68
N PHE A 78 -1.36 0.33 12.56
CA PHE A 78 -1.60 1.73 12.91
C PHE A 78 -0.75 2.63 12.05
N LYS A 79 -1.38 3.62 11.44
CA LYS A 79 -0.73 4.63 10.61
C LYS A 79 -0.81 5.99 11.29
N TRP A 80 0.36 6.58 11.51
CA TRP A 80 0.50 7.96 11.94
C TRP A 80 0.98 8.82 10.79
N SER A 81 0.48 10.04 10.71
CA SER A 81 0.93 11.02 9.73
C SER A 81 0.99 12.40 10.37
N VAL A 82 2.18 12.97 10.44
CA VAL A 82 2.46 14.26 11.10
C VAL A 82 3.00 15.24 10.06
N PRO A 83 2.37 16.43 9.88
CA PRO A 83 2.94 17.46 9.03
C PRO A 83 4.27 17.96 9.61
N MET A 84 5.25 18.16 8.74
CA MET A 84 6.50 18.83 9.10
C MET A 84 6.42 20.31 8.69
N PRO A 85 6.88 21.23 9.55
CA PRO A 85 7.06 22.63 9.16
C PRO A 85 8.02 22.75 7.97
N SER A 86 7.69 23.60 7.00
CA SER A 86 8.50 23.81 5.78
C SER A 86 9.96 24.13 6.10
N ASP A 87 10.18 24.95 7.11
CA ASP A 87 11.49 25.48 7.48
C ASP A 87 12.40 24.42 8.12
N ASN A 88 11.82 23.28 8.50
CA ASN A 88 12.51 22.14 9.12
C ASN A 88 12.58 20.92 8.18
N MET A 89 12.26 21.08 6.89
CA MET A 89 12.35 19.97 5.95
C MET A 89 13.81 19.59 5.69
N PRO A 90 14.20 18.31 5.88
CA PRO A 90 15.56 17.88 5.61
C PRO A 90 15.84 17.96 4.11
N THR A 91 17.05 18.41 3.77
CA THR A 91 17.49 18.44 2.37
C THR A 91 17.72 17.03 1.85
N THR A 92 17.62 16.84 0.53
CA THR A 92 17.95 15.56 -0.13
C THR A 92 19.36 15.09 0.21
N SER A 93 20.34 16.00 0.29
CA SER A 93 21.71 15.67 0.67
C SER A 93 21.81 15.16 2.10
N LEU A 94 21.07 15.76 3.05
CA LEU A 94 21.02 15.31 4.44
C LEU A 94 20.38 13.92 4.56
N LEU A 95 19.26 13.68 3.85
CA LEU A 95 18.59 12.38 3.83
C LEU A 95 19.52 11.28 3.32
N LYS A 96 20.14 11.49 2.16
CA LYS A 96 21.12 10.54 1.60
C LYS A 96 22.31 10.32 2.54
N GLY A 97 22.86 11.39 3.12
CA GLY A 97 24.00 11.33 4.05
C GLY A 97 23.69 10.62 5.36
N THR A 98 22.42 10.51 5.74
CA THR A 98 21.96 9.80 6.94
C THR A 98 21.35 8.43 6.65
N GLY A 99 21.51 7.91 5.42
CA GLY A 99 21.10 6.56 5.05
C GLY A 99 19.61 6.41 4.70
N TRP A 100 18.88 7.52 4.52
CA TRP A 100 17.51 7.42 4.03
C TRP A 100 17.48 7.03 2.55
N VAL A 101 16.64 6.05 2.23
CA VAL A 101 16.55 5.47 0.90
C VAL A 101 15.39 6.09 0.13
N PRO A 102 15.64 6.72 -1.04
CA PRO A 102 14.57 7.22 -1.89
C PRO A 102 13.89 6.06 -2.62
N VAL A 103 12.56 6.04 -2.58
CA VAL A 103 11.74 5.14 -3.38
C VAL A 103 10.86 6.00 -4.28
N HIS A 104 11.15 5.97 -5.58
CA HIS A 104 10.33 6.61 -6.59
C HIS A 104 9.08 5.75 -6.82
N LYS A 105 7.92 6.38 -6.89
CA LYS A 105 6.63 5.69 -6.98
C LYS A 105 5.79 6.27 -8.08
N ARG A 106 5.24 5.39 -8.91
CA ARG A 106 4.18 5.69 -9.85
C ARG A 106 2.99 4.78 -9.52
N ARG A 107 1.89 5.39 -9.07
CA ARG A 107 0.79 4.67 -8.40
C ARG A 107 -0.57 4.92 -9.03
N TRP A 108 -1.25 3.84 -9.40
CA TRP A 108 -2.63 3.82 -9.84
C TRP A 108 -3.52 3.30 -8.72
N ILE A 109 -4.66 3.95 -8.49
CA ILE A 109 -5.55 3.64 -7.36
C ILE A 109 -6.99 3.71 -7.80
N ARG A 110 -7.73 2.64 -7.52
CA ARG A 110 -9.20 2.65 -7.43
C ARG A 110 -9.60 2.74 -5.96
N ARG A 111 -10.49 3.66 -5.62
CA ARG A 111 -10.95 3.84 -4.23
C ARG A 111 -12.42 3.54 -4.16
N TYR A 112 -12.83 2.88 -3.09
CA TYR A 112 -14.22 2.54 -2.86
C TYR A 112 -14.63 3.08 -1.51
N ALA A 113 -15.69 3.88 -1.50
CA ALA A 113 -16.36 4.25 -0.26
C ALA A 113 -17.30 3.12 0.15
N VAL A 114 -17.32 2.76 1.43
CA VAL A 114 -18.27 1.76 1.97
C VAL A 114 -19.18 2.44 2.97
N THR A 115 -20.49 2.28 2.77
CA THR A 115 -21.57 2.89 3.56
C THR A 115 -22.60 1.82 3.96
N SER A 116 -23.62 2.20 4.73
CA SER A 116 -24.75 1.31 5.04
C SER A 116 -25.56 0.89 3.81
N GLU A 117 -25.50 1.66 2.72
CA GLU A 117 -26.26 1.40 1.48
C GLU A 117 -25.48 0.52 0.49
N GLY A 118 -24.21 0.22 0.77
CA GLY A 118 -23.33 -0.55 -0.10
C GLY A 118 -21.97 0.11 -0.29
N HIS A 119 -21.32 -0.21 -1.40
CA HIS A 119 -20.01 0.33 -1.77
C HIS A 119 -20.04 0.93 -3.19
N MET A 120 -19.21 1.95 -3.42
CA MET A 120 -19.10 2.58 -4.73
C MET A 120 -17.69 3.11 -4.99
N GLU A 121 -17.24 3.03 -6.23
CA GLU A 121 -15.98 3.62 -6.65
C GLU A 121 -16.04 5.15 -6.59
N VAL A 122 -15.02 5.79 -6.03
CA VAL A 122 -14.92 7.23 -5.86
C VAL A 122 -13.53 7.74 -6.22
N MET A 123 -13.45 8.99 -6.65
CA MET A 123 -12.17 9.60 -7.03
C MET A 123 -11.33 10.04 -5.82
N ASN A 124 -12.00 10.56 -4.79
CA ASN A 124 -11.37 11.20 -3.65
C ASN A 124 -11.01 10.21 -2.54
N ARG A 125 -10.16 10.64 -1.60
CA ARG A 125 -9.87 9.86 -0.39
C ARG A 125 -11.15 9.69 0.43
N VAL A 126 -11.33 8.50 0.98
CA VAL A 126 -12.46 8.14 1.84
C VAL A 126 -12.01 8.02 3.29
N ALA A 127 -12.91 8.33 4.21
CA ALA A 127 -12.70 8.07 5.64
C ALA A 127 -12.89 6.58 5.97
N SER A 128 -13.82 5.92 5.27
CA SER A 128 -14.17 4.51 5.43
C SER A 128 -14.30 3.84 4.07
N GLY A 129 -13.60 2.73 3.88
CA GLY A 129 -13.66 1.93 2.66
C GLY A 129 -12.36 1.19 2.37
N CYS A 130 -12.13 0.87 1.10
CA CYS A 130 -10.93 0.15 0.67
C CYS A 130 -10.40 0.70 -0.66
N ALA A 131 -9.08 0.73 -0.79
CA ALA A 131 -8.39 1.07 -2.02
C ALA A 131 -7.75 -0.19 -2.62
N PHE A 132 -7.87 -0.34 -3.95
CA PHE A 132 -7.08 -1.29 -4.73
C PHE A 132 -5.98 -0.52 -5.47
N GLU A 133 -4.73 -0.88 -5.23
CA GLU A 133 -3.56 -0.14 -5.70
C GLU A 133 -2.66 -1.00 -6.57
N LEU A 134 -2.17 -0.42 -7.67
CA LEU A 134 -0.98 -0.86 -8.40
C LEU A 134 0.08 0.23 -8.24
N THR A 135 1.29 -0.14 -7.85
CA THR A 135 2.41 0.79 -7.74
C THR A 135 3.64 0.22 -8.41
N GLN A 136 4.19 0.96 -9.38
CA GLN A 136 5.56 0.78 -9.83
C GLN A 136 6.49 1.50 -8.85
N LEU A 137 7.53 0.80 -8.42
CA LEU A 137 8.56 1.27 -7.50
C LEU A 137 9.90 1.31 -8.23
N GLU A 138 10.68 2.35 -8.00
CA GLU A 138 12.08 2.38 -8.42
C GLU A 138 12.97 2.70 -7.22
N VAL A 139 13.94 1.82 -6.98
CA VAL A 139 14.92 1.87 -5.88
C VAL A 139 16.28 1.50 -6.44
N TYR A 140 17.28 2.37 -6.26
CA TYR A 140 18.65 2.17 -6.78
C TYR A 140 18.71 1.77 -8.27
N GLY A 141 17.84 2.36 -9.11
CA GLY A 141 17.78 2.09 -10.54
C GLY A 141 17.13 0.77 -10.93
N GLN A 142 16.62 -0.01 -9.97
CA GLN A 142 15.85 -1.23 -10.21
C GLN A 142 14.36 -0.95 -10.10
N THR A 143 13.58 -1.56 -10.98
CA THR A 143 12.11 -1.44 -11.01
C THR A 143 11.46 -2.65 -10.36
N PHE A 144 10.43 -2.39 -9.56
CA PHE A 144 9.59 -3.39 -8.91
C PHE A 144 8.12 -2.97 -8.99
N TYR A 145 7.22 -3.87 -8.65
CA TYR A 145 5.79 -3.63 -8.64
C TYR A 145 5.16 -4.10 -7.35
N THR A 146 4.10 -3.39 -6.93
CA THR A 146 3.22 -3.86 -5.87
C THR A 146 1.77 -3.78 -6.29
N VAL A 147 1.01 -4.77 -5.85
CA VAL A 147 -0.45 -4.81 -5.96
C VAL A 147 -0.98 -4.97 -4.56
N GLY A 148 -2.05 -4.29 -4.18
CA GLY A 148 -2.60 -4.49 -2.84
C GLY A 148 -3.93 -3.84 -2.59
N TYR A 149 -4.58 -4.33 -1.54
CA TYR A 149 -5.77 -3.74 -0.96
C TYR A 149 -5.39 -3.04 0.36
N GLU A 150 -5.87 -1.81 0.59
CA GLU A 150 -5.72 -1.08 1.85
C GLU A 150 -7.11 -0.62 2.32
N ALA A 151 -7.65 -1.25 3.35
CA ALA A 151 -8.89 -0.84 3.99
C ALA A 151 -8.60 0.18 5.09
N VAL A 152 -9.46 1.20 5.20
CA VAL A 152 -9.41 2.27 6.19
C VAL A 152 -10.79 2.50 6.78
N GLY A 153 -10.87 2.89 8.05
CA GLY A 153 -12.14 3.18 8.72
C GLY A 153 -12.14 2.75 10.18
N ARG A 154 -13.28 2.25 10.67
CA ARG A 154 -13.38 1.65 12.00
C ARG A 154 -12.70 0.28 12.01
N GLU A 155 -11.94 -0.02 13.05
CA GLU A 155 -11.11 -1.23 13.17
C GLU A 155 -11.93 -2.53 12.99
N ASP A 156 -13.10 -2.60 13.62
CA ASP A 156 -14.04 -3.73 13.55
C ASP A 156 -14.70 -3.93 12.18
N ALA A 157 -14.57 -2.96 11.27
CA ALA A 157 -15.17 -3.01 9.93
C ALA A 157 -14.15 -3.18 8.80
N LEU A 158 -12.85 -3.11 9.09
CA LEU A 158 -11.80 -3.12 8.06
C LEU A 158 -11.83 -4.38 7.19
N ARG A 159 -12.00 -5.54 7.82
CA ARG A 159 -12.08 -6.82 7.10
C ARG A 159 -13.26 -6.86 6.14
N GLN A 160 -14.44 -6.43 6.60
CA GLN A 160 -15.63 -6.33 5.76
C GLN A 160 -15.40 -5.40 4.56
N TYR A 161 -14.76 -4.25 4.76
CA TYR A 161 -14.50 -3.30 3.68
C TYR A 161 -13.54 -3.86 2.63
N LEU A 162 -12.49 -4.56 3.08
CA LEU A 162 -11.55 -5.24 2.21
C LEU A 162 -12.25 -6.33 1.40
N ASP A 163 -13.00 -7.22 2.07
CA ASP A 163 -13.68 -8.33 1.42
C ASP A 163 -14.71 -7.85 0.38
N LEU A 164 -15.52 -6.83 0.69
CA LEU A 164 -16.50 -6.29 -0.25
C LEU A 164 -15.85 -5.80 -1.54
N VAL A 165 -14.78 -5.02 -1.42
CA VAL A 165 -14.08 -4.44 -2.58
C VAL A 165 -13.30 -5.49 -3.34
N ALA A 166 -12.65 -6.42 -2.65
CA ALA A 166 -11.97 -7.53 -3.31
C ALA A 166 -12.96 -8.40 -4.11
N ASN A 167 -14.12 -8.73 -3.54
CA ASN A 167 -15.18 -9.44 -4.26
C ASN A 167 -15.67 -8.67 -5.50
N GLU A 168 -15.88 -7.36 -5.40
CA GLU A 168 -16.28 -6.53 -6.55
C GLU A 168 -15.22 -6.56 -7.67
N ILE A 169 -13.95 -6.39 -7.32
CA ILE A 169 -12.84 -6.43 -8.28
C ILE A 169 -12.73 -7.81 -8.94
N HIS A 170 -12.80 -8.88 -8.17
CA HIS A 170 -12.68 -10.25 -8.69
C HIS A 170 -13.92 -10.72 -9.47
N ALA A 171 -15.10 -10.12 -9.22
CA ALA A 171 -16.29 -10.35 -10.03
C ALA A 171 -16.23 -9.64 -11.39
N LYS A 172 -15.58 -8.46 -11.44
CA LYS A 172 -15.40 -7.68 -12.69
C LYS A 172 -14.24 -8.18 -13.53
N TYR A 173 -13.24 -8.79 -12.90
CA TYR A 173 -11.98 -9.14 -13.55
C TYR A 173 -11.54 -10.55 -13.15
N GLU A 174 -11.21 -11.36 -14.16
CA GLU A 174 -10.65 -12.69 -13.92
C GLU A 174 -9.17 -12.59 -13.54
N PHE A 175 -8.84 -13.12 -12.36
CA PHE A 175 -7.45 -13.35 -11.96
C PHE A 175 -7.06 -14.77 -12.33
N ALA A 176 -6.05 -14.91 -13.18
CA ALA A 176 -5.48 -16.22 -13.50
C ALA A 176 -4.78 -16.81 -12.26
N SER A 177 -4.76 -18.14 -12.19
CA SER A 177 -4.11 -18.85 -11.10
C SER A 177 -2.65 -18.44 -10.96
N GLY A 178 -2.22 -18.13 -9.74
CA GLY A 178 -0.83 -17.75 -9.43
C GLY A 178 -0.47 -16.29 -9.75
N GLN A 179 -1.40 -15.44 -10.19
CA GLN A 179 -1.09 -14.02 -10.43
C GLN A 179 -0.78 -13.23 -9.15
N LEU A 180 -1.42 -13.58 -8.04
CA LEU A 180 -1.25 -12.96 -6.74
C LEU A 180 -1.07 -14.04 -5.67
N PRO A 181 0.14 -14.64 -5.59
CA PRO A 181 0.37 -15.81 -4.75
C PRO A 181 0.94 -15.43 -3.37
N LEU A 182 0.80 -16.33 -2.39
CA LEU A 182 1.14 -16.04 -0.99
C LEU A 182 2.63 -15.72 -0.79
N GLU A 183 3.52 -16.38 -1.53
CA GLU A 183 4.98 -16.19 -1.43
C GLU A 183 5.44 -14.76 -1.75
N ASN A 184 4.65 -14.02 -2.51
CA ASN A 184 4.93 -12.64 -2.87
C ASN A 184 4.23 -11.65 -1.94
N SER A 185 3.45 -12.14 -0.96
CA SER A 185 2.62 -11.31 -0.10
C SER A 185 3.26 -11.08 1.27
N TYR A 186 3.61 -9.84 1.56
CA TYR A 186 4.24 -9.44 2.83
C TYR A 186 4.15 -7.93 3.04
N GLY A 187 4.50 -7.47 4.24
CA GLY A 187 4.54 -6.04 4.57
C GLY A 187 5.61 -5.27 3.80
N TYR A 188 5.35 -3.98 3.56
CA TYR A 188 6.28 -3.08 2.88
C TYR A 188 7.65 -2.95 3.60
N PRO A 189 7.73 -2.87 4.94
CA PRO A 189 9.03 -2.83 5.63
C PRO A 189 9.86 -4.09 5.42
N PHE A 190 9.23 -5.28 5.39
CA PHE A 190 9.92 -6.54 5.07
C PHE A 190 10.58 -6.48 3.69
N TRP A 191 9.85 -6.00 2.67
CA TRP A 191 10.41 -5.81 1.33
C TRP A 191 11.58 -4.81 1.29
N LEU A 192 11.46 -3.68 2.01
CA LEU A 192 12.47 -2.64 2.01
C LEU A 192 13.81 -3.07 2.59
N ASN A 193 13.82 -4.02 3.53
CA ASN A 193 15.06 -4.55 4.12
C ASN A 193 15.92 -5.34 3.10
N ARG A 194 15.45 -5.54 1.86
CA ARG A 194 16.30 -6.02 0.75
C ARG A 194 17.32 -4.99 0.26
N PHE A 195 17.17 -3.72 0.66
CA PHE A 195 17.95 -2.58 0.17
C PHE A 195 18.85 -1.94 1.24
N THR A 196 19.08 -2.65 2.34
CA THR A 196 19.94 -2.23 3.46
C THR A 196 21.33 -2.81 3.37
#